data_AF-A0A9W7TUV6-F1
#
_entry.id   AF-A0A9W7TUV6-F1
#
_cell.length_a   1.000
_cell.length_b   1.000
_cell.length_c   1.000
_cell.angle_alpha   90.00
_cell.angle_beta   90.00
_cell.angle_gamma   90.00
#
_symmetry.space_group_name_H-M   'P 1'
#
loop_
_entity.id
_entity.type
_entity.pdbx_description
1 polymer ?
#
loop_
_entity_poly.entity_id
_entity_poly.type
_entity_poly.pdbx_seq_one_letter_code
_entity_poly.pdbx_strand_id
1 'polypeptide(L)'
;MFNFNVCHVIVFKMLLMGGLLSCASRFTVKGPSGPLVVPLGGSVLLPCSVDSLSSLEDLEVEWKRSDSQTLIHLYQDGDIRPDSQHEDYHDRAHFFTENIKQGNFSLLMKNVRQEDEGQYTCTVHSGQESGETVVEIKDVERLIVSGSDQSLSVYVGEDVTLNCSVDSHIPPEHIEEVSWKKRVKDEHITLYRDRVEFFSDEIHRGNFSLRLKRVRTEDKGLYMCHVFAGRFSDNTTIVLQQLDATDSLLLFCFCLSYSVHHLRMSLVFCPNLIMCFAFVFWGVSEGSVSETVCCCALYILRPLLLLWTAPYINDFKGLINLKRHFNII
;
A
#
# COMPACT_ATOMS: atom_id res chain seq x y z
N MET A 1 -1.65 72.24 62.95
CA MET A 1 -0.63 72.70 61.97
C MET A 1 0.12 71.47 61.51
N PHE A 2 -0.42 70.74 60.52
CA PHE A 2 0.17 69.50 60.01
C PHE A 2 1.37 69.87 59.11
N ASN A 3 2.51 69.26 59.42
CA ASN A 3 3.83 69.65 58.94
C ASN A 3 4.01 69.27 57.46
N PHE A 4 3.95 70.25 56.56
CA PHE A 4 4.09 70.06 55.09
C PHE A 4 5.39 69.34 54.70
N ASN A 5 6.45 69.46 55.51
CA ASN A 5 7.74 68.78 55.28
C ASN A 5 7.70 67.26 55.52
N VAL A 6 6.82 66.77 56.40
CA VAL A 6 6.73 65.31 56.69
C VAL A 6 6.05 64.58 55.53
N CYS A 7 5.08 65.22 54.88
CA CYS A 7 4.35 64.63 53.75
C CYS A 7 5.25 64.48 52.51
N HIS A 8 6.07 65.50 52.20
CA HIS A 8 7.05 65.42 51.10
C HIS A 8 8.08 64.30 51.31
N VAL A 9 8.59 64.13 52.54
CA VAL A 9 9.58 63.08 52.85
C VAL A 9 8.97 61.68 52.75
N ILE A 10 7.71 61.50 53.17
CA ILE A 10 7.01 60.21 53.06
C ILE A 10 6.70 59.88 51.60
N VAL A 11 6.21 60.84 50.81
CA VAL A 11 5.95 60.65 49.37
C VAL A 11 7.24 60.36 48.61
N PHE A 12 8.34 61.05 48.93
CA PHE A 12 9.65 60.82 48.32
C PHE A 12 10.24 59.45 48.72
N LYS A 13 10.07 59.01 49.97
CA LYS A 13 10.41 57.64 50.40
C LYS A 13 9.54 56.56 49.75
N MET A 14 8.25 56.82 49.52
CA MET A 14 7.37 55.87 48.82
C MET A 14 7.68 55.80 47.32
N LEU A 15 8.10 56.90 46.68
CA LEU A 15 8.61 56.91 45.31
C LEU A 15 9.96 56.17 45.19
N LEU A 16 10.85 56.32 46.16
CA LEU A 16 12.13 55.59 46.22
C LEU A 16 11.94 54.09 46.51
N MET A 17 10.96 53.71 47.34
CA MET A 17 10.62 52.30 47.60
C MET A 17 9.78 51.68 46.47
N GLY A 18 9.02 52.49 45.73
CA GLY A 18 8.22 52.07 44.56
C GLY A 18 9.02 51.96 43.26
N GLY A 19 10.20 52.58 43.17
CA GLY A 19 11.09 52.54 42.00
C GLY A 19 12.03 51.32 41.92
N LEU A 20 11.96 50.39 42.88
CA LEU A 20 12.86 49.22 42.97
C LEU A 20 12.17 47.87 42.71
N LEU A 21 10.89 47.84 42.34
CA LEU A 21 10.31 46.65 41.70
C LEU A 21 10.45 46.78 40.17
N SER A 22 11.68 46.71 39.66
CA SER A 22 11.86 46.25 38.28
C SER A 22 11.45 44.79 38.27
N CYS A 23 10.29 44.48 37.67
CA CYS A 23 9.95 43.12 37.31
C CYS A 23 11.00 42.67 36.30
N ALA A 24 12.07 42.01 36.76
CA ALA A 24 12.99 41.35 35.87
C ALA A 24 12.23 40.18 35.27
N SER A 25 11.67 40.37 34.08
CA SER A 25 11.06 39.31 33.29
C SER A 25 12.14 38.26 33.05
N ARG A 26 12.01 37.10 33.70
CA ARG A 26 12.94 35.99 33.54
C ARG A 26 12.78 35.45 32.11
N PHE A 27 13.87 35.44 31.34
CA PHE A 27 13.91 34.75 30.05
C PHE A 27 13.49 33.28 30.24
N THR A 28 12.40 32.89 29.60
CA THR A 28 11.76 31.59 29.81
C THR A 28 11.46 30.97 28.46
N VAL A 29 11.99 29.78 28.23
CA VAL A 29 11.70 28.98 27.04
C VAL A 29 10.45 28.14 27.31
N LYS A 30 9.45 28.30 26.45
CA LYS A 30 8.18 27.59 26.48
C LYS A 30 8.28 26.31 25.65
N GLY A 31 7.91 25.21 26.25
CA GLY A 31 7.75 23.90 25.62
C GLY A 31 6.30 23.41 25.64
N PRO A 32 6.07 22.12 25.34
CA PRO A 32 4.75 21.52 25.38
C PRO A 32 4.24 21.39 26.82
N SER A 33 2.92 21.33 26.99
CA SER A 33 2.29 21.15 28.30
C SER A 33 2.31 19.71 28.81
N GLY A 34 2.81 18.76 28.01
CA GLY A 34 2.88 17.34 28.35
C GLY A 34 3.60 16.53 27.27
N PRO A 35 3.74 15.22 27.48
CA PRO A 35 4.40 14.32 26.54
C PRO A 35 3.67 14.28 25.20
N LEU A 36 4.45 14.15 24.13
CA LEU A 36 3.98 13.97 22.78
C LEU A 36 3.91 12.48 22.47
N VAL A 37 2.89 12.12 21.71
CA VAL A 37 2.71 10.78 21.15
C VAL A 37 2.70 10.96 19.63
N VAL A 38 3.30 10.04 18.89
CA VAL A 38 3.52 10.19 17.44
C VAL A 38 3.39 8.84 16.73
N PRO A 39 2.81 8.77 15.51
CA PRO A 39 2.80 7.52 14.77
C PRO A 39 4.19 7.17 14.25
N LEU A 40 4.50 5.87 14.22
CA LEU A 40 5.69 5.34 13.55
C LEU A 40 5.70 5.76 12.06
N GLY A 41 6.83 6.27 11.57
CA GLY A 41 6.97 6.85 10.23
C GLY A 41 6.31 8.22 10.05
N GLY A 42 5.61 8.71 11.08
CA GLY A 42 4.93 10.00 11.09
C GLY A 42 5.89 11.19 11.22
N SER A 43 5.32 12.37 11.47
CA SER A 43 6.07 13.60 11.77
C SER A 43 5.52 14.26 13.02
N VAL A 44 6.38 14.87 13.82
CA VAL A 44 6.03 15.58 15.05
C VAL A 44 6.73 16.92 15.12
N LEU A 45 6.03 17.93 15.64
CA LEU A 45 6.58 19.23 15.95
C LEU A 45 6.95 19.29 17.44
N LEU A 46 8.23 19.47 17.75
CA LEU A 46 8.72 19.65 19.12
C LEU A 46 8.68 21.15 19.45
N PRO A 47 7.77 21.62 20.33
CA PRO A 47 7.61 23.04 20.59
C PRO A 47 8.79 23.62 21.38
N CYS A 48 9.33 24.73 20.91
CA CYS A 48 10.30 25.55 21.63
C CYS A 48 10.13 27.02 21.22
N SER A 49 9.82 27.89 22.18
CA SER A 49 9.60 29.32 21.87
C SER A 49 9.86 30.24 23.05
N VAL A 50 10.09 31.52 22.77
CA VAL A 50 10.27 32.58 23.77
C VAL A 50 9.37 33.77 23.45
N ASP A 51 8.98 34.53 24.47
CA ASP A 51 8.08 35.69 24.28
C ASP A 51 8.79 36.90 23.66
N SER A 52 10.08 37.06 23.95
CA SER A 52 10.88 38.17 23.45
C SER A 52 12.35 37.77 23.36
N LEU A 53 13.00 38.20 22.29
CA LEU A 53 14.45 38.04 22.11
C LEU A 53 15.16 39.35 22.43
N SER A 54 16.27 39.26 23.15
CA SER A 54 17.11 40.40 23.52
C SER A 54 18.18 40.71 22.46
N SER A 55 18.71 39.68 21.78
CA SER A 55 19.64 39.81 20.63
C SER A 55 19.40 38.71 19.59
N LEU A 56 19.31 39.09 18.31
CA LEU A 56 19.32 38.15 17.18
C LEU A 56 20.73 37.85 16.67
N GLU A 57 21.69 38.75 16.93
CA GLU A 57 23.08 38.63 16.49
C GLU A 57 23.81 37.55 17.30
N ASP A 58 23.54 37.51 18.60
CA ASP A 58 24.08 36.52 19.55
C ASP A 58 23.09 35.38 19.80
N LEU A 59 22.24 35.05 18.81
CA LEU A 59 21.25 33.98 18.95
C LEU A 59 21.88 32.63 18.63
N GLU A 60 21.83 31.74 19.61
CA GLU A 60 22.18 30.33 19.46
C GLU A 60 21.01 29.46 19.95
N VAL A 61 20.62 28.48 19.13
CA VAL A 61 19.57 27.52 19.47
C VAL A 61 20.07 26.12 19.21
N GLU A 62 20.02 25.30 20.25
CA GLU A 62 20.47 23.94 20.23
C GLU A 62 19.32 22.98 20.54
N TRP A 63 19.16 21.96 19.70
CA TRP A 63 18.36 20.78 20.01
C TRP A 63 19.25 19.58 20.24
N LYS A 64 19.12 18.96 21.41
CA LYS A 64 19.85 17.74 21.78
C LYS A 64 18.90 16.66 22.28
N ARG A 65 19.31 15.40 22.11
CA ARG A 65 18.73 14.30 22.87
C ARG A 65 19.21 14.38 24.32
N SER A 66 18.31 14.41 25.29
CA SER A 66 18.65 14.69 26.68
C SER A 66 19.51 13.60 27.32
N ASP A 67 19.36 12.34 26.90
CA ASP A 67 20.04 11.17 27.46
C ASP A 67 21.47 10.95 26.94
N SER A 68 21.68 11.17 25.65
CA SER A 68 22.93 10.92 24.93
C SER A 68 23.70 12.19 24.62
N GLN A 69 23.07 13.36 24.79
CA GLN A 69 23.59 14.67 24.40
C GLN A 69 23.90 14.79 22.90
N THR A 70 23.33 13.88 22.08
CA THR A 70 23.44 13.88 20.63
C THR A 70 22.84 15.16 20.07
N LEU A 71 23.63 15.89 19.29
CA LEU A 71 23.21 17.13 18.63
C LEU A 71 22.29 16.80 17.44
N ILE A 72 21.06 17.29 17.51
CA ILE A 72 20.03 17.06 16.50
C ILE A 72 20.00 18.21 15.51
N HIS A 73 20.03 19.45 16.02
CA HIS A 73 19.97 20.63 15.19
C HIS A 73 20.61 21.82 15.91
N LEU A 74 21.34 22.65 15.17
CA LEU A 74 22.00 23.86 15.67
C LEU A 74 21.72 25.04 14.74
N TYR A 75 21.34 26.17 15.34
CA TYR A 75 21.30 27.48 14.69
C TYR A 75 22.27 28.41 15.43
N GLN A 76 23.22 28.99 14.69
CA GLN A 76 24.28 29.83 15.25
C GLN A 76 24.80 30.79 14.18
N ASP A 77 25.18 31.99 14.58
CA ASP A 77 25.68 33.07 13.70
C ASP A 77 24.74 33.41 12.53
N GLY A 78 23.43 33.31 12.77
CA GLY A 78 22.42 33.67 11.78
C GLY A 78 22.07 32.59 10.75
N ASP A 79 22.62 31.38 10.87
CA ASP A 79 22.32 30.28 9.94
C ASP A 79 22.26 28.90 10.64
N ILE A 80 21.73 27.92 9.92
CA ILE A 80 21.70 26.51 10.34
C ILE A 80 23.10 25.89 10.14
N ARG A 81 23.52 25.02 11.06
CA ARG A 81 24.77 24.25 10.98
C ARG A 81 24.50 22.78 10.67
N PRO A 82 24.25 22.39 9.39
CA PRO A 82 23.93 21.02 9.02
C PRO A 82 25.10 20.06 9.28
N ASP A 83 26.35 20.52 9.07
CA ASP A 83 27.56 19.69 9.25
C ASP A 83 27.81 19.24 10.70
N SER A 84 27.14 19.87 11.67
CA SER A 84 27.25 19.53 13.10
C SER A 84 26.17 18.54 13.56
N GLN A 85 25.18 18.24 12.71
CA GLN A 85 24.08 17.36 13.07
C GLN A 85 24.53 15.89 13.06
N HIS A 86 23.98 15.11 13.99
CA HIS A 86 24.18 13.67 13.98
C HIS A 86 23.47 13.01 12.78
N GLU A 87 24.11 12.00 12.18
CA GLU A 87 23.66 11.35 10.94
C GLU A 87 22.21 10.83 11.02
N ASP A 88 21.81 10.29 12.18
CA ASP A 88 20.45 9.77 12.40
C ASP A 88 19.32 10.79 12.21
N TYR A 89 19.63 12.09 12.37
CA TYR A 89 18.66 13.18 12.27
C TYR A 89 18.81 13.98 10.97
N HIS A 90 19.85 13.70 10.18
CA HIS A 90 20.06 14.31 8.87
C HIS A 90 18.83 14.10 7.98
N ASP A 91 18.40 15.15 7.29
CA ASP A 91 17.19 15.22 6.45
C ASP A 91 15.84 14.98 7.17
N ARG A 92 15.85 14.64 8.47
CA ARG A 92 14.64 14.33 9.25
C ARG A 92 14.26 15.47 10.18
N ALA A 93 15.23 16.19 10.72
CA ALA A 93 15.03 17.31 11.65
C ALA A 93 15.19 18.66 10.93
N HIS A 94 14.21 19.56 11.07
CA HIS A 94 14.19 20.85 10.37
C HIS A 94 13.69 22.00 11.26
N PHE A 95 14.32 23.17 11.15
CA PHE A 95 13.77 24.43 11.66
C PHE A 95 12.87 25.14 10.65
N PHE A 96 11.92 25.92 11.17
CA PHE A 96 11.18 26.93 10.41
C PHE A 96 11.93 28.25 10.47
N THR A 97 12.92 28.43 9.59
CA THR A 97 13.83 29.60 9.60
C THR A 97 13.11 30.95 9.61
N GLU A 98 11.96 31.03 8.95
CA GLU A 98 11.09 32.19 8.87
C GLU A 98 10.47 32.61 10.22
N ASN A 99 10.42 31.68 11.19
CA ASN A 99 9.82 31.84 12.51
C ASN A 99 10.84 32.16 13.61
N ILE A 100 12.14 32.03 13.32
CA ILE A 100 13.24 32.26 14.28
C ILE A 100 13.23 33.71 14.79
N LYS A 101 12.96 34.68 13.90
CA LYS A 101 12.94 36.12 14.25
C LYS A 101 11.80 36.48 15.21
N GLN A 102 10.77 35.64 15.28
CA GLN A 102 9.61 35.79 16.16
C GLN A 102 9.78 35.00 17.46
N GLY A 103 10.95 34.40 17.70
CA GLY A 103 11.23 33.64 18.91
C GLY A 103 10.66 32.23 18.89
N ASN A 104 10.33 31.67 17.73
CA ASN A 104 9.87 30.29 17.62
C ASN A 104 10.95 29.41 16.97
N PHE A 105 11.41 28.44 17.75
CA PHE A 105 12.51 27.53 17.46
C PHE A 105 12.07 26.07 17.47
N SER A 106 10.79 25.84 17.21
CA SER A 106 10.22 24.51 17.20
C SER A 106 10.85 23.66 16.10
N LEU A 107 11.13 22.40 16.42
CA LEU A 107 11.78 21.45 15.52
C LEU A 107 10.75 20.52 14.89
N LEU A 108 10.70 20.45 13.56
CA LEU A 108 9.93 19.42 12.86
C LEU A 108 10.80 18.18 12.68
N MET A 109 10.41 17.07 13.31
CA MET A 109 11.03 15.77 13.13
C MET A 109 10.15 14.88 12.27
N LYS A 110 10.69 14.40 11.15
CA LYS A 110 10.00 13.56 10.15
C LYS A 110 10.47 12.11 10.23
N ASN A 111 9.62 11.22 9.72
CA ASN A 111 9.88 9.78 9.65
C ASN A 111 10.31 9.23 11.02
N VAL A 112 9.51 9.47 12.06
CA VAL A 112 9.82 9.09 13.45
C VAL A 112 9.93 7.57 13.59
N ARG A 113 10.98 7.11 14.25
CA ARG A 113 11.30 5.71 14.50
C ARG A 113 11.07 5.38 15.97
N GLN A 114 10.99 4.09 16.31
CA GLN A 114 10.84 3.65 17.70
C GLN A 114 11.99 4.16 18.59
N GLU A 115 13.21 4.23 18.05
CA GLU A 115 14.42 4.70 18.75
C GLU A 115 14.44 6.20 19.05
N ASP A 116 13.51 6.96 18.48
CA ASP A 116 13.33 8.39 18.77
C ASP A 116 12.42 8.63 20.00
N GLU A 117 11.89 7.58 20.63
CA GLU A 117 11.24 7.71 21.92
C GLU A 117 12.25 8.21 22.98
N GLY A 118 11.86 9.22 23.76
CA GLY A 118 12.74 9.80 24.77
C GLY A 118 12.58 11.31 24.93
N GLN A 119 13.54 11.90 25.63
CA GLN A 119 13.56 13.32 25.97
C GLN A 119 14.52 14.11 25.09
N TYR A 120 14.09 15.32 24.75
CA TYR A 120 14.75 16.25 23.86
C TYR A 120 14.84 17.61 24.54
N THR A 121 16.03 18.19 24.59
CA THR A 121 16.25 19.51 25.19
C THR A 121 16.42 20.54 24.09
N CYS A 122 15.63 21.62 24.15
CA CYS A 122 15.87 22.84 23.40
C CYS A 122 16.53 23.86 24.32
N THR A 123 17.72 24.32 23.97
CA THR A 123 18.44 25.36 24.68
C THR A 123 18.52 26.60 23.80
N VAL A 124 18.17 27.76 24.35
CA VAL A 124 18.18 29.04 23.64
C VAL A 124 19.08 30.00 24.39
N HIS A 125 20.07 30.56 23.69
CA HIS A 125 20.91 31.66 24.15
C HIS A 125 20.63 32.89 23.29
N SER A 126 20.36 34.03 23.93
CA SER A 126 20.14 35.32 23.27
C SER A 126 20.87 36.40 24.08
N GLY A 127 22.04 36.82 23.59
CA GLY A 127 22.89 37.78 24.31
C GLY A 127 23.36 37.27 25.68
N GLN A 128 22.87 37.87 26.76
CA GLN A 128 23.18 37.45 28.14
C GLN A 128 22.09 36.58 28.77
N GLU A 129 21.01 36.32 28.03
CA GLU A 129 19.88 35.53 28.48
C GLU A 129 20.00 34.10 27.95
N SER A 130 19.65 33.13 28.78
CA SER A 130 19.58 31.73 28.38
C SER A 130 18.45 31.02 29.08
N GLY A 131 17.86 30.04 28.39
CA GLY A 131 16.87 29.16 28.97
C GLY A 131 16.75 27.88 28.19
N GLU A 132 16.07 26.91 28.76
CA GLU A 132 15.85 25.61 28.13
C GLU A 132 14.44 25.10 28.38
N THR A 133 14.00 24.18 27.53
CA THR A 133 12.79 23.39 27.76
C THR A 133 13.03 21.95 27.33
N VAL A 134 12.35 21.02 28.00
CA VAL A 134 12.44 19.58 27.71
C VAL A 134 11.13 19.13 27.09
N VAL A 135 11.24 18.41 25.98
CA VAL A 135 10.15 17.79 25.25
C VAL A 135 10.30 16.29 25.32
N GLU A 136 9.25 15.59 25.74
CA GLU A 136 9.24 14.13 25.81
C GLU A 136 8.39 13.58 24.67
N ILE A 137 8.98 12.71 23.84
CA ILE A 137 8.23 11.79 22.98
C ILE A 137 8.06 10.51 23.80
N LYS A 138 6.85 10.30 24.32
CA LYS A 138 6.57 9.22 25.26
C LYS A 138 6.22 7.91 24.57
N ASP A 139 5.44 7.97 23.49
CA ASP A 139 4.96 6.79 22.79
C ASP A 139 5.08 7.00 21.27
N VAL A 140 5.80 6.10 20.61
CA VAL A 140 5.81 5.95 19.15
C VAL A 140 4.85 4.83 18.79
N GLU A 141 3.63 5.20 18.42
CA GLU A 141 2.57 4.22 18.17
C GLU A 141 2.71 3.59 16.79
N ARG A 142 2.78 2.26 16.77
CA ARG A 142 2.77 1.45 15.55
C ARG A 142 1.34 1.01 15.27
N LEU A 143 0.77 1.43 14.15
CA LEU A 143 -0.48 0.92 13.60
C LEU A 143 -0.23 0.63 12.12
N ILE A 144 0.04 -0.63 11.79
CA ILE A 144 0.29 -1.05 10.41
C ILE A 144 -0.80 -2.04 10.00
N VAL A 145 -1.49 -1.73 8.90
CA VAL A 145 -2.52 -2.58 8.31
C VAL A 145 -1.95 -3.29 7.09
N SER A 146 -1.76 -4.60 7.23
CA SER A 146 -1.25 -5.47 6.18
C SER A 146 -2.39 -6.24 5.49
N GLY A 147 -2.34 -6.32 4.16
CA GLY A 147 -3.30 -7.05 3.34
C GLY A 147 -2.71 -8.29 2.68
N SER A 148 -3.54 -8.98 1.90
CA SER A 148 -3.07 -9.98 0.92
C SER A 148 -2.40 -9.25 -0.26
N ASP A 149 -1.78 -10.01 -1.18
CA ASP A 149 -1.24 -9.48 -2.45
C ASP A 149 -2.15 -8.39 -3.06
N GLN A 150 -1.54 -7.37 -3.69
CA GLN A 150 -2.26 -6.24 -4.30
C GLN A 150 -3.37 -6.70 -5.27
N SER A 151 -3.25 -7.89 -5.84
CA SER A 151 -4.28 -8.54 -6.65
C SER A 151 -4.55 -9.98 -6.19
N LEU A 152 -5.81 -10.30 -5.92
CA LEU A 152 -6.29 -11.66 -5.67
C LEU A 152 -7.16 -12.14 -6.83
N SER A 153 -6.90 -13.34 -7.34
CA SER A 153 -7.66 -13.95 -8.43
C SER A 153 -8.49 -15.13 -7.92
N VAL A 154 -9.79 -15.13 -8.17
CA VAL A 154 -10.72 -16.16 -7.70
C VAL A 154 -11.74 -16.56 -8.78
N TYR A 155 -12.17 -17.82 -8.79
CA TYR A 155 -13.21 -18.29 -9.70
C TYR A 155 -14.63 -17.97 -9.19
N VAL A 156 -15.59 -17.86 -10.11
CA VAL A 156 -17.00 -17.66 -9.76
C VAL A 156 -17.52 -18.80 -8.90
N GLY A 157 -18.22 -18.47 -7.82
CA GLY A 157 -18.82 -19.43 -6.90
C GLY A 157 -17.89 -19.92 -5.79
N GLU A 158 -16.59 -19.64 -5.86
CA GLU A 158 -15.66 -19.93 -4.76
C GLU A 158 -15.75 -18.88 -3.64
N ASP A 159 -15.18 -19.22 -2.49
CA ASP A 159 -15.04 -18.33 -1.36
C ASP A 159 -13.62 -17.73 -1.36
N VAL A 160 -13.49 -16.44 -1.06
CA VAL A 160 -12.20 -15.74 -1.00
C VAL A 160 -12.05 -15.04 0.34
N THR A 161 -10.82 -14.99 0.87
CA THR A 161 -10.50 -14.22 2.06
C THR A 161 -9.69 -12.99 1.66
N LEU A 162 -10.24 -11.81 1.93
CA LEU A 162 -9.55 -10.53 1.82
C LEU A 162 -8.84 -10.30 3.15
N ASN A 163 -7.51 -10.47 3.15
CA ASN A 163 -6.72 -10.38 4.38
C ASN A 163 -6.66 -8.92 4.87
N CYS A 164 -6.88 -8.70 6.16
CA CYS A 164 -6.63 -7.43 6.83
C CYS A 164 -6.11 -7.72 8.23
N SER A 165 -4.79 -7.66 8.39
CA SER A 165 -4.10 -7.95 9.63
C SER A 165 -3.48 -6.67 10.17
N VAL A 166 -3.76 -6.38 11.44
CA VAL A 166 -3.26 -5.22 12.17
C VAL A 166 -2.09 -5.65 13.04
N ASP A 167 -0.94 -5.06 12.77
CA ASP A 167 0.25 -5.18 13.62
C ASP A 167 0.42 -3.87 14.38
N SER A 168 0.12 -3.92 15.68
CA SER A 168 0.05 -2.74 16.54
C SER A 168 0.37 -3.04 17.99
N HIS A 169 0.97 -2.06 18.68
CA HIS A 169 1.09 -2.08 20.14
C HIS A 169 -0.22 -1.67 20.85
N ILE A 170 -1.18 -1.11 20.09
CA ILE A 170 -2.48 -0.69 20.60
C ILE A 170 -3.30 -1.96 20.89
N PRO A 171 -3.79 -2.14 22.14
CA PRO A 171 -4.64 -3.27 22.45
C PRO A 171 -5.90 -3.28 21.57
N PRO A 172 -6.41 -4.44 21.13
CA PRO A 172 -7.62 -4.53 20.29
C PRO A 172 -8.86 -3.82 20.86
N GLU A 173 -8.93 -3.68 22.19
CA GLU A 173 -10.00 -2.96 22.89
C GLU A 173 -10.02 -1.45 22.61
N HIS A 174 -8.89 -0.87 22.20
CA HIS A 174 -8.75 0.53 21.84
C HIS A 174 -8.86 0.78 20.32
N ILE A 175 -9.07 -0.28 19.52
CA ILE A 175 -9.39 -0.15 18.10
C ILE A 175 -10.88 0.17 17.99
N GLU A 176 -11.19 1.41 17.66
CA GLU A 176 -12.56 1.95 17.71
C GLU A 176 -13.41 1.50 16.53
N GLU A 177 -12.83 1.47 15.33
CA GLU A 177 -13.56 1.10 14.11
C GLU A 177 -12.65 0.37 13.11
N VAL A 178 -13.15 -0.74 12.57
CA VAL A 178 -12.61 -1.36 11.35
C VAL A 178 -13.68 -1.38 10.27
N SER A 179 -13.38 -0.73 9.15
CA SER A 179 -14.33 -0.46 8.08
C SER A 179 -13.87 -1.12 6.79
N TRP A 180 -14.75 -1.93 6.18
CA TRP A 180 -14.53 -2.52 4.86
C TRP A 180 -15.41 -1.80 3.83
N LYS A 181 -14.78 -1.26 2.77
CA LYS A 181 -15.46 -0.51 1.70
C LYS A 181 -15.05 -0.99 0.31
N LYS A 182 -16.00 -0.98 -0.63
CA LYS A 182 -15.71 -1.16 -2.06
C LYS A 182 -15.59 0.19 -2.74
N ARG A 183 -14.35 0.59 -3.10
CA ARG A 183 -14.00 1.97 -3.52
C ARG A 183 -14.78 2.50 -4.73
N VAL A 184 -15.25 1.64 -5.64
CA VAL A 184 -15.89 2.06 -6.91
C VAL A 184 -17.28 2.68 -6.71
N LYS A 185 -18.00 2.32 -5.64
CA LYS A 185 -19.36 2.81 -5.39
C LYS A 185 -19.53 3.56 -4.07
N ASP A 186 -18.44 3.72 -3.31
CA ASP A 186 -18.47 4.14 -1.90
C ASP A 186 -19.54 3.38 -1.07
N GLU A 187 -19.84 2.15 -1.50
CA GLU A 187 -20.80 1.27 -0.85
C GLU A 187 -20.09 0.59 0.32
N HIS A 188 -20.65 0.73 1.51
CA HIS A 188 -20.22 -0.04 2.67
C HIS A 188 -20.50 -1.53 2.42
N ILE A 189 -19.51 -2.37 2.73
CA ILE A 189 -19.64 -3.82 2.51
C ILE A 189 -20.72 -4.46 3.40
N THR A 190 -21.24 -3.73 4.38
CA THR A 190 -22.45 -4.06 5.16
C THR A 190 -23.68 -4.39 4.29
N LEU A 191 -23.71 -3.98 3.01
CA LEU A 191 -24.74 -4.39 2.04
C LEU A 191 -24.65 -5.87 1.63
N TYR A 192 -23.51 -6.54 1.79
CA TYR A 192 -23.29 -7.95 1.47
C TYR A 192 -23.53 -8.89 2.67
N ARG A 193 -24.42 -8.51 3.60
CA ARG A 193 -24.61 -9.14 4.92
C ARG A 193 -24.75 -10.66 4.90
N ASP A 194 -25.33 -11.23 3.83
CA ASP A 194 -25.61 -12.67 3.72
C ASP A 194 -24.48 -13.48 3.06
N ARG A 195 -23.40 -12.83 2.62
CA ARG A 195 -22.24 -13.47 1.95
C ARG A 195 -20.90 -13.13 2.59
N VAL A 196 -20.90 -12.38 3.68
CA VAL A 196 -19.69 -11.90 4.34
C VAL A 196 -19.58 -12.52 5.73
N GLU A 197 -18.40 -13.06 6.03
CA GLU A 197 -18.05 -13.57 7.36
C GLU A 197 -16.74 -12.96 7.84
N PHE A 198 -16.69 -12.63 9.13
CA PHE A 198 -15.48 -12.16 9.81
C PHE A 198 -14.91 -13.25 10.70
N PHE A 199 -13.60 -13.22 10.92
CA PHE A 199 -12.89 -14.15 11.80
C PHE A 199 -12.97 -13.67 13.25
N SER A 200 -14.17 -13.69 13.84
CA SER A 200 -14.46 -13.10 15.15
C SER A 200 -13.57 -13.64 16.28
N ASP A 201 -13.16 -14.90 16.19
CA ASP A 201 -12.26 -15.56 17.12
C ASP A 201 -10.81 -15.10 16.99
N GLU A 202 -10.40 -14.49 15.87
CA GLU A 202 -9.03 -14.01 15.65
C GLU A 202 -8.90 -12.48 15.78
N ILE A 203 -10.00 -11.75 16.00
CA ILE A 203 -10.00 -10.28 16.18
C ILE A 203 -9.07 -9.84 17.31
N HIS A 204 -9.03 -10.59 18.41
CA HIS A 204 -8.14 -10.30 19.55
C HIS A 204 -6.64 -10.44 19.21
N ARG A 205 -6.31 -11.05 18.06
CA ARG A 205 -4.93 -11.16 17.53
C ARG A 205 -4.68 -10.14 16.41
N GLY A 206 -5.58 -9.20 16.20
CA GLY A 206 -5.48 -8.20 15.14
C GLY A 206 -5.90 -8.71 13.76
N ASN A 207 -6.58 -9.86 13.64
CA ASN A 207 -7.09 -10.33 12.35
C ASN A 207 -8.51 -9.79 12.10
N PHE A 208 -8.63 -8.83 11.18
CA PHE A 208 -9.89 -8.24 10.72
C PHE A 208 -10.23 -8.63 9.28
N SER A 209 -9.71 -9.77 8.83
CA SER A 209 -9.94 -10.28 7.48
C SER A 209 -11.42 -10.51 7.21
N LEU A 210 -11.78 -10.35 5.94
CA LEU A 210 -13.14 -10.52 5.45
C LEU A 210 -13.20 -11.74 4.53
N ARG A 211 -14.06 -12.70 4.84
CA ARG A 211 -14.36 -13.82 3.94
C ARG A 211 -15.61 -13.50 3.12
N LEU A 212 -15.46 -13.43 1.80
CA LEU A 212 -16.55 -13.26 0.85
C LEU A 212 -16.92 -14.63 0.25
N LYS A 213 -18.16 -15.05 0.47
CA LYS A 213 -18.69 -16.32 0.01
C LYS A 213 -19.35 -16.23 -1.36
N ARG A 214 -19.19 -17.30 -2.15
CA ARG A 214 -19.81 -17.45 -3.48
C ARG A 214 -19.59 -16.21 -4.34
N VAL A 215 -18.35 -15.95 -4.70
CA VAL A 215 -17.94 -14.77 -5.46
C VAL A 215 -18.70 -14.70 -6.80
N ARG A 216 -19.18 -13.50 -7.14
CA ARG A 216 -19.97 -13.19 -8.35
C ARG A 216 -19.21 -12.22 -9.26
N THR A 217 -19.69 -12.08 -10.48
CA THR A 217 -19.15 -11.13 -11.47
C THR A 217 -19.18 -9.67 -11.01
N GLU A 218 -20.24 -9.32 -10.29
CA GLU A 218 -20.43 -7.99 -9.70
C GLU A 218 -19.47 -7.69 -8.54
N ASP A 219 -18.83 -8.71 -7.95
CA ASP A 219 -17.94 -8.55 -6.79
C ASP A 219 -16.57 -8.04 -7.21
N LYS A 220 -16.16 -8.22 -8.48
CA LYS A 220 -14.92 -7.64 -9.03
C LYS A 220 -14.78 -6.17 -8.65
N GLY A 221 -13.60 -5.79 -8.18
CA GLY A 221 -13.31 -4.39 -7.84
C GLY A 221 -12.23 -4.22 -6.79
N LEU A 222 -12.07 -2.97 -6.36
CA LEU A 222 -11.10 -2.57 -5.35
C LEU A 222 -11.77 -2.53 -3.97
N TYR A 223 -11.25 -3.35 -3.07
CA TYR A 223 -11.65 -3.43 -1.67
C TYR A 223 -10.64 -2.70 -0.81
N MET A 224 -11.12 -2.03 0.23
CA MET A 224 -10.27 -1.34 1.20
C MET A 224 -10.70 -1.71 2.62
N CYS A 225 -9.72 -2.12 3.42
CA CYS A 225 -9.83 -2.22 4.87
C CYS A 225 -9.22 -0.95 5.48
N HIS A 226 -9.99 -0.23 6.28
CA HIS A 226 -9.55 0.96 6.98
C HIS A 226 -9.72 0.74 8.47
N VAL A 227 -8.64 0.91 9.23
CA VAL A 227 -8.59 0.68 10.68
C VAL A 227 -8.35 2.01 11.36
N PHE A 228 -9.18 2.30 12.36
CA PHE A 228 -9.13 3.53 13.14
C PHE A 228 -8.94 3.20 14.63
N ALA A 229 -7.94 3.84 15.25
CA ALA A 229 -7.63 3.69 16.67
C ALA A 229 -7.31 5.07 17.26
N GLY A 230 -8.30 5.69 17.90
CA GLY A 230 -8.20 7.01 18.54
C GLY A 230 -7.86 8.14 17.56
N ARG A 231 -6.57 8.43 17.37
CA ARG A 231 -6.06 9.47 16.47
C ARG A 231 -5.21 8.94 15.32
N PHE A 232 -5.10 7.62 15.24
CA PHE A 232 -4.33 6.91 14.23
C PHE A 232 -5.27 6.19 13.28
N SER A 233 -4.89 6.17 12.03
CA SER A 233 -5.62 5.44 11.00
C SER A 233 -4.65 4.91 9.97
N ASP A 234 -4.86 3.67 9.56
CA ASP A 234 -4.14 3.08 8.44
C ASP A 234 -5.08 2.24 7.57
N ASN A 235 -4.71 1.99 6.33
CA ASN A 235 -5.51 1.21 5.39
C ASN A 235 -4.68 0.31 4.50
N THR A 236 -5.34 -0.74 4.01
CA THR A 236 -4.83 -1.58 2.94
C THR A 236 -5.89 -1.76 1.85
N THR A 237 -5.42 -1.93 0.61
CA THR A 237 -6.29 -2.12 -0.56
C THR A 237 -5.97 -3.39 -1.30
N ILE A 238 -7.01 -4.08 -1.75
CA ILE A 238 -6.90 -5.35 -2.45
C ILE A 238 -7.76 -5.29 -3.71
N VAL A 239 -7.19 -5.63 -4.86
CA VAL A 239 -7.91 -5.78 -6.12
C VAL A 239 -8.42 -7.21 -6.24
N LEU A 240 -9.74 -7.39 -6.21
CA LEU A 240 -10.35 -8.68 -6.50
C LEU A 240 -10.53 -8.83 -8.01
N GLN A 241 -9.75 -9.72 -8.60
CA GLN A 241 -9.85 -10.17 -9.98
C GLN A 241 -10.65 -11.48 -10.03
N GLN A 242 -11.47 -11.60 -11.07
CA GLN A 242 -12.22 -12.81 -11.33
C GLN A 242 -11.57 -13.58 -12.46
N LEU A 243 -11.49 -14.90 -12.30
CA LEU A 243 -11.12 -15.83 -13.34
C LEU A 243 -12.37 -16.49 -13.91
N ASP A 244 -12.59 -16.33 -15.21
CA ASP A 244 -13.71 -16.94 -15.91
C ASP A 244 -13.35 -18.35 -16.38
N ALA A 245 -14.10 -19.34 -15.89
CA ALA A 245 -13.95 -20.73 -16.31
C ALA A 245 -14.33 -20.95 -17.79
N THR A 246 -15.04 -20.00 -18.41
CA THR A 246 -15.42 -20.05 -19.83
C THR A 246 -14.21 -19.98 -20.74
N ASP A 247 -13.20 -19.18 -20.40
CA ASP A 247 -12.00 -19.02 -21.21
C ASP A 247 -11.17 -20.31 -21.18
N SER A 248 -11.04 -20.92 -20.01
CA SER A 248 -10.37 -22.22 -19.83
C SER A 248 -11.10 -23.36 -20.55
N LEU A 249 -12.44 -23.40 -20.50
CA LEU A 249 -13.23 -24.43 -21.19
C LEU A 249 -13.17 -24.27 -22.71
N LEU A 250 -13.23 -23.04 -23.22
CA LEU A 250 -13.08 -22.74 -24.65
C LEU A 250 -11.69 -23.14 -25.13
N LEU A 251 -10.62 -22.75 -24.41
CA LEU A 251 -9.25 -23.17 -24.72
C LEU A 251 -9.12 -24.70 -24.72
N PHE A 252 -9.69 -25.38 -23.74
CA PHE A 252 -9.70 -26.83 -23.68
C PHE A 252 -10.43 -27.45 -24.88
N CYS A 253 -11.61 -26.93 -25.25
CA CYS A 253 -12.36 -27.35 -26.43
C CYS A 253 -11.60 -27.08 -27.74
N PHE A 254 -10.92 -25.94 -27.87
CA PHE A 254 -10.07 -25.64 -29.03
C PHE A 254 -8.86 -26.57 -29.11
N CYS A 255 -8.19 -26.84 -27.99
CA CYS A 255 -7.07 -27.79 -27.93
C CYS A 255 -7.50 -29.23 -28.27
N LEU A 256 -8.64 -29.67 -27.74
CA LEU A 256 -9.21 -30.98 -28.06
C LEU A 256 -9.59 -31.09 -29.54
N SER A 257 -10.30 -30.10 -30.08
CA SER A 257 -10.70 -30.11 -31.49
C SER A 257 -9.51 -30.04 -32.45
N TYR A 258 -8.49 -29.23 -32.13
CA TYR A 258 -7.23 -29.17 -32.88
C TYR A 258 -6.48 -30.51 -32.85
N SER A 259 -6.38 -31.14 -31.67
CA SER A 259 -5.72 -32.45 -31.52
C SER A 259 -6.45 -33.56 -32.27
N VAL A 260 -7.79 -33.58 -32.21
CA VAL A 260 -8.63 -34.54 -32.96
C VAL A 260 -8.51 -34.32 -34.46
N HIS A 261 -8.45 -33.07 -34.92
CA HIS A 261 -8.26 -32.75 -36.33
C HIS A 261 -6.89 -33.24 -36.82
N HIS A 262 -5.81 -32.96 -36.09
CA HIS A 262 -4.46 -33.46 -36.40
C HIS A 262 -4.38 -34.98 -36.43
N LEU A 263 -4.99 -35.67 -35.45
CA LEU A 263 -5.02 -37.13 -35.41
C LEU A 263 -5.78 -37.70 -36.62
N ARG A 264 -6.94 -37.13 -36.97
CA ARG A 264 -7.71 -37.54 -38.16
C ARG A 264 -6.92 -37.34 -39.44
N MET A 265 -6.23 -36.21 -39.59
CA MET A 265 -5.39 -35.93 -40.75
C MET A 265 -4.21 -36.91 -40.81
N SER A 266 -3.53 -37.17 -39.69
CA SER A 266 -2.44 -38.15 -39.62
C SER A 266 -2.90 -39.56 -40.05
N LEU A 267 -4.07 -40.03 -39.58
CA LEU A 267 -4.62 -41.33 -39.98
C LEU A 267 -4.97 -41.43 -41.48
N VAL A 268 -5.30 -40.32 -42.13
CA VAL A 268 -5.61 -40.28 -43.57
C VAL A 268 -4.34 -40.20 -44.41
N PHE A 269 -3.37 -39.37 -44.03
CA PHE A 269 -2.18 -39.12 -44.84
C PHE A 269 -1.06 -40.14 -44.61
N CYS A 270 -0.83 -40.58 -43.37
CA CYS A 270 0.32 -41.40 -43.01
C CYS A 270 0.35 -42.76 -43.73
N PRO A 271 -0.75 -43.55 -43.80
CA PRO A 271 -0.73 -44.82 -44.54
C PRO A 271 -0.50 -44.64 -46.05
N ASN A 272 -1.03 -43.55 -46.64
CA ASN A 272 -0.87 -43.27 -48.06
C ASN A 272 0.56 -42.83 -48.39
N LEU A 273 1.20 -42.02 -47.53
CA LEU A 273 2.61 -41.66 -47.67
C LEU A 273 3.54 -42.86 -47.47
N ILE A 274 3.29 -43.72 -46.47
CA ILE A 274 4.06 -44.95 -46.24
C ILE A 274 3.99 -45.85 -47.47
N MET A 275 2.80 -46.05 -48.04
CA MET A 275 2.63 -46.84 -49.26
C MET A 275 3.32 -46.19 -50.46
N CYS A 276 3.26 -44.86 -50.60
CA CYS A 276 3.99 -44.13 -51.64
C CYS A 276 5.50 -44.37 -51.55
N PHE A 277 6.10 -44.22 -50.35
CA PHE A 277 7.52 -44.49 -50.14
C PHE A 277 7.89 -45.95 -50.40
N ALA A 278 7.04 -46.90 -50.00
CA ALA A 278 7.26 -48.31 -50.31
C ALA A 278 7.36 -48.58 -51.83
N PHE A 279 6.49 -47.94 -52.64
CA PHE A 279 6.56 -48.04 -54.09
C PHE A 279 7.76 -47.32 -54.71
N VAL A 280 8.22 -46.21 -54.11
CA VAL A 280 9.47 -45.56 -54.51
C VAL A 280 10.66 -46.49 -54.27
N PHE A 281 10.78 -47.08 -53.08
CA PHE A 281 11.84 -48.03 -52.77
C PHE A 281 11.83 -49.24 -53.69
N TRP A 282 10.64 -49.81 -53.93
CA TRP A 282 10.49 -50.91 -54.87
C TRP A 282 10.88 -50.54 -56.31
N GLY A 283 10.52 -49.33 -56.75
CA GLY A 283 10.90 -48.80 -58.07
C GLY A 283 12.40 -48.60 -58.25
N VAL A 284 13.12 -48.26 -57.18
CA VAL A 284 14.59 -48.08 -57.21
C VAL A 284 15.31 -49.44 -57.22
N SER A 285 14.78 -50.46 -56.55
CA SER A 285 15.44 -51.77 -56.45
C SER A 285 15.17 -52.69 -57.63
N GLU A 286 13.90 -52.85 -58.03
CA GLU A 286 13.47 -53.93 -58.94
C GLU A 286 12.37 -53.53 -59.93
N GLY A 287 11.68 -52.40 -59.72
CA GLY A 287 10.47 -52.02 -60.47
C GLY A 287 10.67 -51.16 -61.72
N SER A 288 9.56 -50.92 -62.44
CA SER A 288 9.50 -50.02 -63.60
C SER A 288 9.20 -48.57 -63.17
N VAL A 289 9.95 -47.60 -63.72
CA VAL A 289 9.76 -46.16 -63.44
C VAL A 289 8.32 -45.72 -63.73
N SER A 290 7.69 -46.24 -64.79
CA SER A 290 6.32 -45.85 -65.15
C SER A 290 5.29 -46.34 -64.12
N GLU A 291 5.49 -47.57 -63.60
CA GLU A 291 4.60 -48.16 -62.61
C GLU A 291 4.73 -47.46 -61.25
N THR A 292 5.97 -47.14 -60.85
CA THR A 292 6.24 -46.37 -59.64
C THR A 292 5.57 -45.00 -59.68
N VAL A 293 5.68 -44.27 -60.81
CA VAL A 293 5.06 -42.95 -60.97
C VAL A 293 3.53 -43.04 -60.88
N CYS A 294 2.91 -44.01 -61.57
CA CYS A 294 1.47 -44.23 -61.51
C CYS A 294 0.97 -44.59 -60.10
N CYS A 295 1.64 -45.53 -59.42
CA CYS A 295 1.27 -45.93 -58.06
C CYS A 295 1.44 -44.78 -57.06
N CYS A 296 2.56 -44.06 -57.12
CA CYS A 296 2.78 -42.88 -56.26
C CYS A 296 1.72 -41.80 -56.49
N ALA A 297 1.35 -41.53 -57.75
CA ALA A 297 0.30 -40.58 -58.08
C ALA A 297 -1.06 -40.99 -57.46
N LEU A 298 -1.43 -42.28 -57.51
CA LEU A 298 -2.67 -42.77 -56.90
C LEU A 298 -2.71 -42.58 -55.38
N TYR A 299 -1.61 -42.90 -54.68
CA TYR A 299 -1.57 -42.75 -53.22
C TYR A 299 -1.45 -41.28 -52.75
N ILE A 300 -0.89 -40.38 -53.58
CA ILE A 300 -0.89 -38.93 -53.30
C ILE A 300 -2.27 -38.31 -53.59
N LEU A 301 -2.94 -38.72 -54.67
CA LEU A 301 -4.26 -38.19 -55.05
C LEU A 301 -5.40 -38.68 -54.14
N ARG A 302 -5.25 -39.86 -53.54
CA ARG A 302 -6.30 -40.48 -52.72
C ARG A 302 -6.69 -39.67 -51.47
N PRO A 303 -5.76 -39.16 -50.64
CA PRO A 303 -6.09 -38.23 -49.57
C PRO A 303 -6.77 -36.94 -50.06
N LEU A 304 -6.35 -36.41 -51.21
CA LEU A 304 -6.92 -35.20 -51.81
C LEU A 304 -8.38 -35.41 -52.24
N LEU A 305 -8.68 -36.57 -52.85
CA LEU A 305 -10.04 -36.98 -53.20
C LEU A 305 -10.93 -37.19 -51.96
N LEU A 306 -10.39 -37.78 -50.90
CA LEU A 306 -11.12 -37.93 -49.63
C LEU A 306 -11.42 -36.56 -48.99
N LEU A 307 -10.48 -35.61 -49.05
CA LEU A 307 -10.71 -34.25 -48.57
C LEU A 307 -11.73 -33.49 -49.42
N TRP A 308 -11.71 -33.70 -50.75
CA TRP A 308 -12.63 -33.06 -51.70
C TRP A 308 -14.06 -33.63 -51.62
N THR A 309 -14.20 -34.92 -51.32
CA THR A 309 -15.51 -35.58 -51.17
C THR A 309 -16.11 -35.43 -49.77
N ALA A 310 -15.30 -35.19 -48.74
CA ALA A 310 -15.75 -35.02 -47.35
C ALA A 310 -16.94 -34.04 -47.14
N PRO A 311 -17.02 -32.87 -47.81
CA PRO A 311 -18.14 -31.94 -47.65
C PRO A 311 -19.48 -32.55 -48.11
N TYR A 312 -19.44 -33.40 -49.15
CA TYR A 312 -20.63 -33.96 -49.80
C TYR A 312 -21.17 -35.22 -49.11
N ILE A 313 -20.46 -35.78 -48.12
CA ILE A 313 -20.88 -36.98 -47.39
C ILE A 313 -22.12 -36.70 -46.50
N ASN A 314 -22.26 -35.48 -45.98
CA ASN A 314 -23.39 -35.12 -45.12
C ASN A 314 -24.71 -35.03 -45.90
N ASP A 315 -24.66 -34.60 -47.16
CA ASP A 315 -25.83 -34.55 -48.05
C ASP A 315 -26.36 -35.96 -48.38
N PHE A 316 -25.46 -36.94 -48.50
CA PHE A 316 -25.84 -38.35 -48.65
C PHE A 316 -26.55 -38.91 -47.40
N LYS A 317 -26.14 -38.51 -46.19
CA LYS A 317 -26.81 -38.92 -44.93
C LYS A 317 -28.21 -38.33 -44.81
N GLY A 318 -28.41 -37.08 -45.24
CA GLY A 318 -29.73 -36.44 -45.32
C GLY A 318 -30.68 -37.19 -46.26
N LEU A 319 -30.19 -37.57 -47.44
CA LEU A 319 -30.93 -38.37 -48.43
C LEU A 319 -31.29 -39.77 -47.92
N ILE A 320 -30.42 -40.43 -47.15
CA ILE A 320 -30.69 -41.75 -46.57
C ILE A 320 -31.74 -41.67 -45.45
N ASN A 321 -31.72 -40.62 -44.62
CA ASN A 321 -32.72 -40.42 -43.55
C ASN A 321 -34.09 -40.01 -44.11
N LEU A 322 -34.13 -39.17 -45.16
CA LEU A 322 -35.37 -38.87 -45.89
C LEU A 322 -35.98 -40.13 -46.51
N LYS A 323 -35.16 -41.05 -47.05
CA LYS A 323 -35.63 -42.33 -47.59
C LYS A 323 -36.19 -43.28 -46.52
N ARG A 324 -35.79 -43.10 -45.25
CA ARG A 324 -36.29 -43.90 -44.11
C ARG A 324 -37.63 -43.39 -43.57
N HIS A 325 -37.92 -42.11 -43.72
CA HIS A 325 -39.19 -41.51 -43.27
C HIS A 325 -40.34 -41.74 -44.25
N PHE A 326 -40.04 -41.96 -45.55
CA PHE A 326 -41.04 -42.25 -46.59
C PHE A 326 -41.35 -43.75 -46.82
N ASN A 327 -40.78 -44.66 -46.01
CA ASN A 327 -41.01 -46.11 -46.11
C ASN A 327 -41.84 -46.69 -44.95
N ILE A 328 -42.65 -45.87 -44.27
CA ILE A 328 -43.66 -46.34 -43.30
C ILE A 328 -45.03 -45.78 -43.74
N ILE A 329 -45.62 -46.40 -44.78
CA ILE A 329 -47.07 -46.47 -45.00
C ILE A 329 -47.37 -47.89 -45.47
#